data_AF-B9XJI2-F1
#
_entry.id   AF-B9XJI2-F1
#
_cell.length_a   1.000
_cell.length_b   1.000
_cell.length_c   1.000
_cell.angle_alpha   90.00
_cell.angle_beta   90.00
_cell.angle_gamma   90.00
#
_symmetry.space_group_name_H-M   'P 1'
#
loop_
_entity.id
_entity.type
_entity.pdbx_description
1 polymer ?
#
loop_
_entity_poly.entity_id
_entity_poly.type
_entity_poly.pdbx_seq_one_letter_code
_entity_poly.pdbx_strand_id
1 'polypeptide(L)'
;MKVFQLLSRWRPVVICSLAILFPQFASAQRPLGIDVSKYQGSGNVNGVTNIIWPSAKAEGITFAFARSTEGINYFDPDFPYNITNAKAAGIVIGSYHFARYDLNPGLAGADAEADFCWSVISNYITNDGMSLSPMLDLEHSTTTDQTAWANEWCYRMITNAARIGVAVHPIIYTNPTFAANYLKNKSITQWTLWMADVTQATNPQNIAPPTSPWPDWALLQYATTIHIDGVSGDIDRDVFHGTTDLLLSSYIVGNTPPQNTNVPVGSNATFTVTACQPGPLYYQWSFNQAVIVDATNSNFTISNAQPVNTGPYSVNVANTNGIIFTATAWLGVISPLTNAVGASLAPSNMVSWWPGDGNGNDIFGSNNLTPFNSVSFTSGEQGSAFYFDGNSYCSNGATSLPVPWTACMWVNRQDAPKAGAALTGDGLFEIKLEQYNGTRDVGVTQFGVADNKFTPVYSVPTNTWTHLAFVGTSTNTSLYVNGVLQSTLALSFSLPRTYIGAGYVASRGVFVDFMAGSLDEFMIFNRALDAAEINSIYLAGSSGLVRAPVFTGMKLAGPGQFRLNFKGQTGKNYTVYSSTNLIAWATLGFVSNPAGTNSFTDFAATNAQTFYRLSQP
;
A
#
# COMPACT_ATOMS: atom_id res chain seq x y z
N MET A 1 60.71 35.49 56.72
CA MET A 1 61.15 35.49 55.31
C MET A 1 60.03 34.85 54.49
N LYS A 2 59.66 35.48 53.37
CA LYS A 2 58.51 35.15 52.50
C LYS A 2 58.57 33.74 51.88
N VAL A 3 57.42 33.35 51.29
CA VAL A 3 57.17 32.58 50.03
C VAL A 3 56.20 31.39 50.30
N PHE A 4 54.89 31.45 49.97
CA PHE A 4 54.19 31.15 48.67
C PHE A 4 54.46 29.70 48.18
N GLN A 5 53.56 28.85 47.62
CA GLN A 5 52.18 28.91 47.10
C GLN A 5 51.73 27.47 46.69
N LEU A 6 50.41 27.21 46.71
CA LEU A 6 49.54 26.47 45.75
C LEU A 6 49.67 24.95 45.42
N LEU A 7 48.50 24.29 45.61
CA LEU A 7 47.67 23.50 44.67
C LEU A 7 47.68 21.96 44.58
N SER A 8 46.43 21.46 44.44
CA SER A 8 45.94 20.18 43.88
C SER A 8 45.90 18.97 44.83
N ARG A 9 44.92 18.05 44.85
CA ARG A 9 43.61 17.85 44.17
C ARG A 9 42.91 16.66 44.89
N TRP A 10 41.58 16.75 45.09
CA TRP A 10 40.53 15.70 44.92
C TRP A 10 40.18 14.62 45.99
N ARG A 11 38.95 14.83 46.52
CA ARG A 11 37.79 13.94 46.84
C ARG A 11 37.79 13.00 48.08
N PRO A 12 36.76 13.11 48.96
CA PRO A 12 36.48 12.16 50.03
C PRO A 12 35.33 11.17 49.69
N VAL A 13 35.35 10.01 50.37
CA VAL A 13 34.32 8.96 50.34
C VAL A 13 33.34 9.11 51.51
N VAL A 14 32.10 8.75 51.17
CA VAL A 14 30.81 8.69 51.87
C VAL A 14 30.81 8.05 53.27
N ILE A 15 29.98 8.57 54.18
CA ILE A 15 29.34 7.79 55.27
C ILE A 15 27.83 8.07 55.25
N CYS A 16 27.04 6.99 55.18
CA CYS A 16 25.58 6.94 55.17
C CYS A 16 24.98 7.05 56.59
N SER A 17 23.81 7.70 56.69
CA SER A 17 22.91 7.60 57.85
C SER A 17 21.52 7.20 57.36
N LEU A 18 20.98 6.10 57.90
CA LEU A 18 19.64 5.58 57.66
C LEU A 18 18.57 6.51 58.26
N ALA A 19 17.60 6.96 57.46
CA ALA A 19 16.34 7.51 57.93
C ALA A 19 15.20 6.57 57.49
N ILE A 20 14.41 6.09 58.44
CA ILE A 20 13.23 5.26 58.22
C ILE A 20 12.11 6.18 57.72
N LEU A 21 11.77 6.08 56.43
CA LEU A 21 10.64 6.77 55.79
C LEU A 21 9.43 5.83 55.78
N PHE A 22 8.35 6.23 56.43
CA PHE A 22 7.02 5.75 56.08
C PHE A 22 6.71 6.20 54.63
N PRO A 23 6.18 5.35 53.76
CA PRO A 23 5.69 5.80 52.47
C PRO A 23 4.41 6.62 52.71
N GLN A 24 4.52 7.94 52.76
CA GLN A 24 3.45 8.78 52.26
C GLN A 24 3.28 8.40 50.79
N PHE A 25 2.11 7.90 50.40
CA PHE A 25 1.75 7.84 48.99
C PHE A 25 1.80 9.29 48.47
N ALA A 26 2.90 9.66 47.81
CA ALA A 26 2.93 10.86 47.01
C ALA A 26 1.86 10.68 45.93
N SER A 27 0.76 11.45 46.00
CA SER A 27 -0.13 11.58 44.86
C SER A 27 0.73 11.96 43.67
N ALA A 28 0.70 11.18 42.59
CA ALA A 28 1.43 11.52 41.38
C ALA A 28 1.02 12.94 40.95
N GLN A 29 2.02 13.80 40.72
CA GLN A 29 1.78 15.18 40.34
C GLN A 29 1.10 15.21 38.96
N ARG A 30 -0.05 15.87 38.87
CA ARG A 30 -0.77 16.10 37.62
C ARG A 30 0.09 16.93 36.67
N PRO A 31 0.28 16.50 35.41
CA PRO A 31 1.03 17.25 34.42
C PRO A 31 0.38 18.61 34.18
N LEU A 32 1.22 19.63 34.04
CA LEU A 32 0.79 20.98 33.68
C LEU A 32 0.95 21.19 32.18
N GLY A 33 0.01 21.94 31.60
CA GLY A 33 -0.03 22.31 30.20
C GLY A 33 -0.42 23.76 29.98
N ILE A 34 -0.38 24.14 28.71
CA ILE A 34 -0.82 25.44 28.20
C ILE A 34 -1.52 25.25 26.86
N ASP A 35 -2.40 26.18 26.50
CA ASP A 35 -2.91 26.30 25.14
C ASP A 35 -2.66 27.70 24.58
N VAL A 36 -2.36 27.75 23.27
CA VAL A 36 -1.83 28.96 22.62
C VAL A 36 -2.38 29.15 21.21
N SER A 37 -2.37 30.39 20.75
CA SER A 37 -2.77 30.75 19.38
C SER A 37 -1.90 31.91 18.87
N LYS A 38 -2.24 32.50 17.71
CA LYS A 38 -1.59 33.74 17.27
C LYS A 38 -1.61 34.88 18.31
N TYR A 39 -2.53 34.85 19.27
CA TYR A 39 -2.64 35.93 20.26
C TYR A 39 -1.44 35.96 21.21
N GLN A 40 -0.74 34.83 21.37
CA GLN A 40 0.54 34.73 22.07
C GLN A 40 1.75 34.89 21.12
N GLY A 41 1.55 35.43 19.91
CA GLY A 41 2.58 35.60 18.89
C GLY A 41 2.30 36.74 17.90
N SER A 42 2.14 36.42 16.63
CA SER A 42 2.04 37.36 15.51
C SER A 42 0.75 38.21 15.50
N GLY A 43 -0.32 37.75 16.15
CA GLY A 43 -1.62 38.43 16.22
C GLY A 43 -1.77 39.44 17.36
N ASN A 44 -0.69 39.64 18.09
CA ASN A 44 -0.67 40.31 19.38
C ASN A 44 -1.07 41.80 19.35
N VAL A 45 -2.02 42.15 20.22
CA VAL A 45 -2.52 43.52 20.48
C VAL A 45 -1.86 44.20 21.70
N ASN A 46 -1.03 43.49 22.49
CA ASN A 46 -0.52 43.91 23.81
C ASN A 46 0.99 43.63 24.08
N GLY A 47 1.85 43.48 23.06
CA GLY A 47 3.33 43.42 23.26
C GLY A 47 3.95 42.08 23.68
N VAL A 48 3.19 40.97 23.67
CA VAL A 48 3.66 39.56 23.66
C VAL A 48 4.67 39.23 22.54
N THR A 49 5.78 38.58 22.89
CA THR A 49 6.66 37.86 21.97
C THR A 49 6.21 36.42 21.84
N ASN A 50 6.45 35.76 20.69
CA ASN A 50 6.19 34.33 20.52
C ASN A 50 6.64 33.50 21.74
N ILE A 51 5.86 32.48 22.07
CA ILE A 51 6.13 31.55 23.18
C ILE A 51 7.59 31.05 23.12
N ILE A 52 8.31 31.23 24.22
CA ILE A 52 9.65 30.68 24.39
C ILE A 52 9.51 29.26 24.97
N TRP A 53 9.36 28.27 24.09
CA TRP A 53 9.10 26.88 24.47
C TRP A 53 10.12 26.25 25.44
N PRO A 54 11.44 26.55 25.34
CA PRO A 54 12.39 26.11 26.36
C PRO A 54 12.13 26.71 27.75
N SER A 55 11.68 27.96 27.84
CA SER A 55 11.27 28.58 29.11
C SER A 55 10.02 27.91 29.66
N ALA A 56 9.02 27.67 28.81
CA ALA A 56 7.81 26.92 29.21
C ALA A 56 8.18 25.53 29.77
N LYS A 57 9.11 24.82 29.13
CA LYS A 57 9.59 23.52 29.63
C LYS A 57 10.29 23.66 30.98
N ALA A 58 11.11 24.68 31.15
CA ALA A 58 11.83 24.95 32.40
C ALA A 58 10.87 25.27 33.57
N GLU A 59 9.72 25.87 33.29
CA GLU A 59 8.63 26.10 34.27
C GLU A 59 7.82 24.84 34.60
N GLY A 60 8.11 23.70 33.95
CA GLY A 60 7.45 22.43 34.21
C GLY A 60 6.23 22.16 33.33
N ILE A 61 6.04 22.92 32.24
CA ILE A 61 5.03 22.58 31.22
C ILE A 61 5.44 21.28 30.53
N THR A 62 4.49 20.35 30.45
CA THR A 62 4.71 18.99 29.94
C THR A 62 3.89 18.69 28.69
N PHE A 63 2.75 19.35 28.52
CA PHE A 63 1.95 19.28 27.31
C PHE A 63 1.46 20.64 26.85
N ALA A 64 1.02 20.73 25.61
CA ALA A 64 0.38 21.93 25.09
C ALA A 64 -0.66 21.62 24.01
N PHE A 65 -1.46 22.62 23.67
CA PHE A 65 -2.25 22.65 22.43
C PHE A 65 -2.04 23.98 21.71
N ALA A 66 -2.02 23.94 20.37
CA ALA A 66 -1.95 25.16 19.56
C ALA A 66 -3.11 25.25 18.59
N ARG A 67 -3.71 26.43 18.44
CA ARG A 67 -4.77 26.64 17.44
C ARG A 67 -4.20 26.35 16.08
N SER A 68 -4.86 25.50 15.29
CA SER A 68 -4.48 25.28 13.90
C SER A 68 -5.41 26.00 12.93
N THR A 69 -6.71 25.94 13.19
CA THR A 69 -7.75 26.33 12.22
C THR A 69 -9.01 26.86 12.90
N GLU A 70 -9.77 27.66 12.17
CA GLU A 70 -11.12 28.13 12.54
C GLU A 70 -12.03 28.06 11.30
N GLY A 71 -13.20 27.45 11.43
CA GLY A 71 -14.12 27.27 10.30
C GLY A 71 -13.49 26.52 9.12
N ILE A 72 -13.74 26.97 7.88
CA ILE A 72 -13.28 26.26 6.67
C ILE A 72 -12.17 26.98 5.90
N ASN A 73 -11.69 28.12 6.40
CA ASN A 73 -10.79 28.99 5.62
C ASN A 73 -9.76 29.76 6.45
N TYR A 74 -9.80 29.71 7.78
CA TYR A 74 -8.83 30.39 8.62
C TYR A 74 -7.77 29.41 9.12
N PHE A 75 -6.51 29.71 8.82
CA PHE A 75 -5.33 29.02 9.31
C PHE A 75 -4.60 29.93 10.29
N ASP A 76 -4.27 29.43 11.49
CA ASP A 76 -3.51 30.20 12.47
C ASP A 76 -2.03 30.27 12.06
N PRO A 77 -1.48 31.46 11.77
CA PRO A 77 -0.14 31.60 11.20
C PRO A 77 0.98 31.15 12.14
N ASP A 78 0.74 31.12 13.46
CA ASP A 78 1.74 30.71 14.44
C ASP A 78 1.69 29.21 14.76
N PHE A 79 0.71 28.47 14.23
CA PHE A 79 0.61 27.02 14.44
C PHE A 79 1.90 26.28 14.07
N PRO A 80 2.55 26.51 12.90
CA PRO A 80 3.79 25.83 12.55
C PRO A 80 4.94 26.13 13.51
N TYR A 81 5.02 27.38 13.99
CA TYR A 81 6.02 27.77 14.98
C TYR A 81 5.78 27.04 16.29
N ASN A 82 4.55 27.07 16.80
CA ASN A 82 4.19 26.47 18.08
C ASN A 82 4.39 24.95 18.09
N ILE A 83 3.84 24.24 17.09
CA ILE A 83 3.93 22.78 17.02
C ILE A 83 5.39 22.31 16.89
N THR A 84 6.23 23.02 16.13
CA THR A 84 7.62 22.63 15.91
C THR A 84 8.49 22.88 17.14
N ASN A 85 8.36 24.06 17.75
CA ASN A 85 9.25 24.47 18.84
C ASN A 85 8.84 23.85 20.19
N ALA A 86 7.56 23.57 20.41
CA ALA A 86 7.12 22.79 21.58
C ALA A 86 7.73 21.39 21.57
N LYS A 87 7.63 20.69 20.43
CA LYS A 87 8.23 19.36 20.25
C LYS A 87 9.74 19.39 20.44
N ALA A 88 10.42 20.38 19.87
CA ALA A 88 11.87 20.56 20.03
C ALA A 88 12.28 20.81 21.49
N ALA A 89 11.43 21.46 22.29
CA ALA A 89 11.64 21.66 23.73
C ALA A 89 11.26 20.42 24.58
N GLY A 90 10.78 19.33 23.98
CA GLY A 90 10.36 18.13 24.70
C GLY A 90 9.00 18.28 25.40
N ILE A 91 8.12 19.11 24.85
CA ILE A 91 6.71 19.27 25.27
C ILE A 91 5.85 18.54 24.23
N VAL A 92 4.99 17.63 24.67
CA VAL A 92 4.04 16.97 23.75
C VAL A 92 2.92 17.94 23.40
N ILE A 93 2.50 17.98 22.14
CA ILE A 93 1.61 19.05 21.68
C ILE A 93 0.55 18.56 20.69
N GLY A 94 -0.69 19.01 20.90
CA GLY A 94 -1.82 18.79 20.01
C GLY A 94 -2.19 20.04 19.21
N SER A 95 -3.13 19.88 18.29
CA SER A 95 -3.78 20.99 17.60
C SER A 95 -5.21 21.16 18.09
N TYR A 96 -5.70 22.39 18.10
CA TYR A 96 -7.12 22.63 18.26
C TYR A 96 -7.77 23.38 17.09
N HIS A 97 -9.05 23.06 16.87
CA HIS A 97 -9.90 23.67 15.85
C HIS A 97 -11.02 24.48 16.49
N PHE A 98 -11.12 25.77 16.17
CA PHE A 98 -12.21 26.63 16.62
C PHE A 98 -13.46 26.42 15.75
N ALA A 99 -14.49 25.78 16.33
CA ALA A 99 -15.69 25.41 15.58
C ALA A 99 -16.52 26.63 15.18
N ARG A 100 -16.97 26.67 13.91
CA ARG A 100 -17.85 27.71 13.37
C ARG A 100 -19.15 27.12 12.82
N TYR A 101 -19.84 26.32 13.64
CA TYR A 101 -21.17 25.78 13.32
C TYR A 101 -22.25 26.85 13.04
N ASP A 102 -22.00 28.12 13.40
CA ASP A 102 -22.79 29.27 12.98
C ASP A 102 -22.65 29.56 11.47
N LEU A 103 -21.45 29.36 10.92
CA LEU A 103 -21.13 29.56 9.50
C LEU A 103 -21.26 28.26 8.69
N ASN A 104 -20.99 27.12 9.30
CA ASN A 104 -21.01 25.80 8.68
C ASN A 104 -21.95 24.85 9.45
N PRO A 105 -23.27 25.10 9.39
CA PRO A 105 -24.24 24.32 10.14
C PRO A 105 -24.46 22.92 9.58
N GLY A 106 -24.96 22.03 10.44
CA GLY A 106 -25.33 20.66 10.07
C GLY A 106 -24.12 19.73 9.82
N LEU A 107 -24.42 18.45 9.57
CA LEU A 107 -23.40 17.41 9.45
C LEU A 107 -22.40 17.67 8.31
N ALA A 108 -22.87 18.22 7.18
CA ALA A 108 -21.99 18.59 6.07
C ALA A 108 -21.02 19.71 6.42
N GLY A 109 -21.41 20.63 7.30
CA GLY A 109 -20.53 21.68 7.81
C GLY A 109 -19.48 21.13 8.78
N ALA A 110 -19.86 20.20 9.65
CA ALA A 110 -18.93 19.48 10.51
C ALA A 110 -17.88 18.71 9.69
N ASP A 111 -18.31 18.02 8.64
CA ASP A 111 -17.44 17.33 7.69
C ASP A 111 -16.46 18.31 7.02
N ALA A 112 -16.94 19.46 6.56
CA ALA A 112 -16.13 20.47 5.89
C ALA A 112 -15.06 21.09 6.82
N GLU A 113 -15.43 21.41 8.06
CA GLU A 113 -14.48 21.92 9.07
C GLU A 113 -13.45 20.86 9.46
N ALA A 114 -13.86 19.59 9.63
CA ALA A 114 -12.94 18.49 9.93
C ALA A 114 -11.96 18.22 8.77
N ASP A 115 -12.44 18.26 7.52
CA ASP A 115 -11.60 18.09 6.33
C ASP A 115 -10.61 19.23 6.17
N PHE A 116 -11.05 20.48 6.38
CA PHE A 116 -10.16 21.64 6.35
C PHE A 116 -9.11 21.58 7.46
N CYS A 117 -9.53 21.33 8.71
CA CYS A 117 -8.62 21.13 9.83
C CYS A 117 -7.56 20.07 9.52
N TRP A 118 -8.00 18.90 9.03
CA TRP A 118 -7.09 17.81 8.69
C TRP A 118 -6.11 18.17 7.58
N SER A 119 -6.55 18.91 6.56
CA SER A 119 -5.69 19.37 5.46
C SER A 119 -4.50 20.21 5.94
N VAL A 120 -4.65 20.88 7.09
CA VAL A 120 -3.58 21.63 7.76
C VAL A 120 -2.75 20.72 8.65
N ILE A 121 -3.38 20.04 9.61
CA ILE A 121 -2.66 19.39 10.72
C ILE A 121 -1.99 18.09 10.31
N SER A 122 -2.41 17.44 9.22
CA SER A 122 -1.80 16.20 8.71
C SER A 122 -0.32 16.35 8.32
N ASN A 123 0.18 17.58 8.11
CA ASN A 123 1.60 17.85 7.89
C ASN A 123 2.45 17.85 9.19
N TYR A 124 1.80 17.91 10.36
CA TYR A 124 2.47 18.16 11.64
C TYR A 124 2.14 17.11 12.71
N ILE A 125 0.95 16.53 12.65
CA ILE A 125 0.48 15.52 13.60
C ILE A 125 0.67 14.14 12.99
N THR A 126 1.64 13.41 13.51
CA THR A 126 2.05 12.08 13.04
C THR A 126 2.32 11.15 14.22
N ASN A 127 2.61 9.88 13.96
CA ASN A 127 3.05 8.94 14.98
C ASN A 127 4.53 9.16 15.36
N ASP A 128 4.84 10.33 15.90
CA ASP A 128 6.20 10.76 16.27
C ASP A 128 6.49 10.66 17.77
N GLY A 129 5.52 10.18 18.56
CA GLY A 129 5.60 10.11 20.01
C GLY A 129 5.47 11.46 20.73
N MET A 130 5.25 12.55 19.99
CA MET A 130 5.20 13.92 20.50
C MET A 130 3.89 14.65 20.17
N SER A 131 3.05 14.07 19.33
CA SER A 131 1.77 14.62 18.90
C SER A 131 0.60 14.12 19.73
N LEU A 132 -0.19 15.03 20.31
CA LEU A 132 -1.47 14.69 20.95
C LEU A 132 -2.62 14.64 19.95
N SER A 133 -3.69 13.90 20.29
CA SER A 133 -4.91 13.81 19.48
C SER A 133 -5.53 15.20 19.23
N PRO A 134 -6.09 15.47 18.03
CA PRO A 134 -6.71 16.76 17.74
C PRO A 134 -7.87 17.05 18.66
N MET A 135 -8.09 18.34 18.93
CA MET A 135 -9.11 18.81 19.83
C MET A 135 -10.10 19.72 19.08
N LEU A 136 -11.39 19.59 19.39
CA LEU A 136 -12.48 20.41 18.87
C LEU A 136 -12.96 21.40 19.94
N ASP A 137 -12.88 22.69 19.62
CA ASP A 137 -13.25 23.78 20.52
C ASP A 137 -14.73 24.15 20.31
N LEU A 138 -15.55 23.91 21.32
CA LEU A 138 -16.98 24.19 21.32
C LEU A 138 -17.32 25.30 22.32
N GLU A 139 -17.08 26.53 21.91
CA GLU A 139 -17.40 27.72 22.72
C GLU A 139 -18.09 28.87 21.97
N HIS A 140 -18.26 28.77 20.65
CA HIS A 140 -18.97 29.80 19.88
C HIS A 140 -20.45 29.93 20.33
N SER A 141 -21.08 31.08 20.09
CA SER A 141 -22.49 31.24 20.48
C SER A 141 -23.42 30.39 19.60
N THR A 142 -24.40 29.71 20.21
CA THR A 142 -25.43 28.96 19.47
C THR A 142 -26.79 29.02 20.17
N THR A 143 -27.83 28.62 19.44
CA THR A 143 -29.20 28.45 19.94
C THR A 143 -29.67 27.00 19.89
N THR A 144 -28.89 26.10 19.31
CA THR A 144 -29.24 24.68 19.11
C THR A 144 -28.21 23.75 19.73
N ASP A 145 -28.61 22.51 20.01
CA ASP A 145 -27.71 21.47 20.50
C ASP A 145 -26.69 21.09 19.40
N GLN A 146 -25.40 21.11 19.74
CA GLN A 146 -24.28 20.83 18.83
C GLN A 146 -23.72 19.41 18.95
N THR A 147 -24.34 18.53 19.74
CA THR A 147 -23.83 17.17 19.97
C THR A 147 -23.68 16.39 18.66
N ALA A 148 -24.67 16.47 17.76
CA ALA A 148 -24.61 15.76 16.48
C ALA A 148 -23.48 16.29 15.58
N TRP A 149 -23.32 17.62 15.55
CA TRP A 149 -22.26 18.29 14.79
C TRP A 149 -20.87 17.90 15.32
N ALA A 150 -20.67 17.93 16.64
CA ALA A 150 -19.42 17.56 17.27
C ALA A 150 -19.05 16.08 17.06
N ASN A 151 -20.03 15.17 17.18
CA ASN A 151 -19.81 13.75 16.88
C ASN A 151 -19.36 13.54 15.43
N GLU A 152 -20.02 14.20 14.48
CA GLU A 152 -19.68 14.09 13.06
C GLU A 152 -18.26 14.58 12.77
N TRP A 153 -17.88 15.74 13.30
CA TRP A 153 -16.52 16.27 13.18
C TRP A 153 -15.49 15.27 13.72
N CYS A 154 -15.75 14.66 14.88
CA CYS A 154 -14.84 13.70 15.49
C CYS A 154 -14.72 12.40 14.66
N TYR A 155 -15.82 11.85 14.15
CA TYR A 155 -15.80 10.67 13.28
C TYR A 155 -15.08 10.96 11.95
N ARG A 156 -15.29 12.15 11.39
CA ARG A 156 -14.60 12.57 10.17
C ARG A 156 -13.10 12.69 10.40
N MET A 157 -12.69 13.22 11.55
CA MET A 157 -11.29 13.32 11.95
C MET A 157 -10.62 11.94 12.07
N ILE A 158 -11.29 10.96 12.70
CA ILE A 158 -10.83 9.56 12.77
C ILE A 158 -10.66 8.97 11.37
N THR A 159 -11.65 9.17 10.49
CA THR A 159 -11.63 8.67 9.12
C THR A 159 -10.46 9.27 8.33
N ASN A 160 -10.22 10.58 8.49
CA ASN A 160 -9.14 11.29 7.83
C ASN A 160 -7.76 10.81 8.30
N ALA A 161 -7.58 10.58 9.60
CA ALA A 161 -6.37 9.99 10.15
C ALA A 161 -6.08 8.59 9.62
N ALA A 162 -7.11 7.73 9.58
CA ALA A 162 -6.96 6.35 9.16
C ALA A 162 -6.47 6.20 7.71
N ARG A 163 -6.78 7.17 6.83
CA ARG A 163 -6.33 7.19 5.42
C ARG A 163 -4.81 7.25 5.26
N ILE A 164 -4.09 7.77 6.26
CA ILE A 164 -2.63 7.86 6.27
C ILE A 164 -1.99 6.92 7.30
N GLY A 165 -2.73 5.92 7.79
CA GLY A 165 -2.22 4.93 8.75
C GLY A 165 -2.09 5.47 10.18
N VAL A 166 -2.74 6.59 10.49
CA VAL A 166 -2.73 7.21 11.82
C VAL A 166 -4.09 7.01 12.50
N ALA A 167 -4.09 6.84 13.81
CA ALA A 167 -5.31 6.86 14.60
C ALA A 167 -5.28 8.00 15.61
N VAL A 168 -6.45 8.61 15.81
CA VAL A 168 -6.67 9.68 16.78
C VAL A 168 -7.95 9.40 17.55
N HIS A 169 -8.05 9.94 18.77
CA HIS A 169 -9.32 9.99 19.52
C HIS A 169 -9.55 11.45 19.92
N PRO A 170 -10.41 12.19 19.20
CA PRO A 170 -10.57 13.62 19.43
C PRO A 170 -10.96 14.00 20.85
N ILE A 171 -10.49 15.17 21.28
CA ILE A 171 -10.80 15.79 22.57
C ILE A 171 -11.84 16.89 22.33
N ILE A 172 -12.83 17.02 23.20
CA ILE A 172 -13.83 18.10 23.19
C ILE A 172 -13.45 19.11 24.25
N TYR A 173 -13.15 20.34 23.83
CA TYR A 173 -13.04 21.48 24.73
C TYR A 173 -14.37 22.23 24.79
N THR A 174 -14.80 22.61 25.99
CA THR A 174 -15.99 23.42 26.22
C THR A 174 -15.99 24.02 27.63
N ASN A 175 -17.02 24.80 27.98
CA ASN A 175 -17.22 25.31 29.35
C ASN A 175 -18.54 24.78 29.96
N PRO A 176 -18.71 24.82 31.30
CA PRO A 176 -19.86 24.23 31.98
C PRO A 176 -21.21 24.76 31.48
N THR A 177 -21.29 26.06 31.18
CA THR A 177 -22.51 26.70 30.69
C THR A 177 -22.85 26.21 29.29
N PHE A 178 -21.87 26.10 28.40
CA PHE A 178 -22.08 25.60 27.06
C PHE A 178 -22.47 24.12 27.07
N ALA A 179 -21.74 23.28 27.81
CA ALA A 179 -22.03 21.85 27.94
C ALA A 179 -23.46 21.58 28.41
N ALA A 180 -23.91 22.28 29.46
CA ALA A 180 -25.25 22.09 30.02
C ALA A 180 -26.37 22.53 29.05
N ASN A 181 -26.13 23.55 28.23
CA ASN A 181 -27.16 24.14 27.38
C ASN A 181 -27.19 23.58 25.96
N TYR A 182 -26.05 23.12 25.43
CA TYR A 182 -25.88 22.84 24.02
C TYR A 182 -25.21 21.50 23.71
N LEU A 183 -24.85 20.69 24.71
CA LEU A 183 -24.34 19.32 24.52
C LEU A 183 -25.18 18.31 25.32
N LYS A 184 -26.50 18.28 25.09
CA LYS A 184 -27.45 17.58 25.97
C LYS A 184 -27.54 16.08 25.69
N ASN A 185 -27.19 15.65 24.49
CA ASN A 185 -27.22 14.23 24.14
C ASN A 185 -25.99 13.52 24.72
N LYS A 186 -26.21 12.47 25.50
CA LYS A 186 -25.14 11.69 26.14
C LYS A 186 -24.19 11.02 25.16
N SER A 187 -24.50 10.94 23.86
CA SER A 187 -23.53 10.44 22.88
C SER A 187 -22.25 11.28 22.82
N ILE A 188 -22.27 12.54 23.28
CA ILE A 188 -21.05 13.36 23.39
C ILE A 188 -20.03 12.77 24.39
N THR A 189 -20.48 11.98 25.37
CA THR A 189 -19.62 11.47 26.45
C THR A 189 -18.67 10.36 26.01
N GLN A 190 -18.75 9.94 24.75
CA GLN A 190 -17.78 9.02 24.14
C GLN A 190 -16.43 9.69 23.86
N TRP A 191 -16.40 11.03 23.77
CA TRP A 191 -15.19 11.81 23.53
C TRP A 191 -14.58 12.29 24.83
N THR A 192 -13.27 12.49 24.82
CA THR A 192 -12.55 13.00 25.97
C THR A 192 -12.93 14.44 26.28
N LEU A 193 -13.22 14.75 27.55
CA LEU A 193 -13.55 16.10 28.00
C LEU A 193 -12.31 16.90 28.41
N TRP A 194 -12.16 18.08 27.81
CA TRP A 194 -11.39 19.21 28.32
C TRP A 194 -12.36 20.31 28.76
N MET A 195 -12.43 20.58 30.05
CA MET A 195 -13.34 21.59 30.60
C MET A 195 -12.60 22.90 30.86
N ALA A 196 -13.20 24.03 30.45
CA ALA A 196 -12.75 25.36 30.81
C ALA A 196 -13.53 25.87 32.02
N ASP A 197 -12.88 25.86 33.20
CA ASP A 197 -13.45 26.39 34.44
C ASP A 197 -12.38 27.17 35.22
N VAL A 198 -12.23 28.43 34.84
CA VAL A 198 -11.30 29.38 35.44
C VAL A 198 -11.78 29.94 36.78
N THR A 199 -12.98 29.57 37.25
CA THR A 199 -13.50 30.02 38.55
C THR A 199 -12.78 29.35 39.73
N GLN A 200 -12.04 28.28 39.45
CA GLN A 200 -11.30 27.49 40.44
C GLN A 200 -9.79 27.74 40.41
N ALA A 201 -9.34 28.95 40.04
CA ALA A 201 -7.93 29.39 39.90
C ALA A 201 -7.07 29.26 41.19
N THR A 202 -6.93 28.03 41.66
CA THR A 202 -6.22 27.57 42.86
C THR A 202 -5.41 26.33 42.47
N ASN A 203 -4.78 25.67 43.43
CA ASN A 203 -3.81 24.59 43.19
C ASN A 203 -4.30 23.53 42.18
N PRO A 204 -3.74 23.44 40.96
CA PRO A 204 -4.21 22.54 39.89
C PRO A 204 -4.15 21.04 40.25
N GLN A 205 -3.39 20.71 41.28
CA GLN A 205 -3.25 19.35 41.77
C GLN A 205 -4.50 18.82 42.49
N ASN A 206 -5.36 19.71 43.02
CA ASN A 206 -6.47 19.36 43.92
C ASN A 206 -7.85 19.91 43.49
N ILE A 207 -8.00 20.30 42.23
CA ILE A 207 -9.26 20.86 41.68
C ILE A 207 -9.99 19.84 40.79
N ALA A 208 -11.30 20.03 40.63
CA ALA A 208 -12.13 19.27 39.71
C ALA A 208 -13.25 20.17 39.17
N PRO A 209 -13.47 20.23 37.85
CA PRO A 209 -14.54 21.05 37.27
C PRO A 209 -15.88 20.30 37.30
N PRO A 210 -17.00 21.00 37.05
CA PRO A 210 -18.24 20.35 36.65
C PRO A 210 -18.00 19.50 35.38
N THR A 211 -18.48 18.26 35.37
CA THR A 211 -18.23 17.32 34.25
C THR A 211 -19.45 17.02 33.40
N SER A 212 -20.66 17.36 33.83
CA SER A 212 -21.89 17.00 33.11
C SER A 212 -21.89 17.48 31.64
N PRO A 213 -22.29 16.64 30.68
CA PRO A 213 -22.84 15.29 30.82
C PRO A 213 -21.82 14.14 31.00
N TRP A 214 -20.52 14.41 30.96
CA TRP A 214 -19.48 13.39 31.09
C TRP A 214 -19.40 12.80 32.50
N PRO A 215 -18.97 11.53 32.61
CA PRO A 215 -18.72 10.91 33.90
C PRO A 215 -17.48 11.49 34.60
N ASP A 216 -16.48 11.95 33.84
CA ASP A 216 -15.23 12.50 34.36
C ASP A 216 -14.61 13.48 33.34
N TRP A 217 -13.56 14.20 33.75
CA TRP A 217 -12.77 15.12 32.93
C TRP A 217 -11.35 14.58 32.76
N ALA A 218 -10.72 14.88 31.62
CA ALA A 218 -9.32 14.55 31.37
C ALA A 218 -8.41 15.77 31.46
N LEU A 219 -8.88 16.91 30.96
CA LEU A 219 -8.13 18.16 30.93
C LEU A 219 -8.99 19.27 31.55
N LEU A 220 -8.35 20.19 32.26
CA LEU A 220 -8.99 21.36 32.85
C LEU A 220 -8.16 22.60 32.54
N GLN A 221 -8.74 23.54 31.81
CA GLN A 221 -8.23 24.91 31.73
C GLN A 221 -8.69 25.65 32.99
N TYR A 222 -7.75 25.97 33.88
CA TYR A 222 -8.03 26.48 35.23
C TYR A 222 -7.63 27.95 35.45
N ALA A 223 -6.87 28.54 34.53
CA ALA A 223 -6.48 29.95 34.60
C ALA A 223 -6.16 30.49 33.20
N THR A 224 -6.32 31.81 33.02
CA THR A 224 -6.06 32.52 31.75
C THR A 224 -4.92 33.54 31.85
N THR A 225 -4.40 33.85 33.04
CA THR A 225 -3.55 35.03 33.27
C THR A 225 -2.20 34.71 33.93
N ILE A 226 -1.39 33.82 33.34
CA ILE A 226 -0.04 33.52 33.87
C ILE A 226 1.08 33.96 32.92
N HIS A 227 2.14 34.52 33.51
CA HIS A 227 3.39 34.91 32.85
C HIS A 227 4.32 33.69 32.71
N ILE A 228 4.82 33.43 31.50
CA ILE A 228 6.02 32.60 31.28
C ILE A 228 7.21 33.56 31.23
N ASP A 229 8.31 33.23 31.92
CA ASP A 229 9.51 34.06 31.94
C ASP A 229 10.00 34.35 30.52
N GLY A 230 9.99 35.64 30.16
CA GLY A 230 10.37 36.12 28.83
C GLY A 230 9.23 36.14 27.80
N VAL A 231 8.00 35.82 28.18
CA VAL A 231 6.80 35.95 27.36
C VAL A 231 5.85 36.96 28.01
N SER A 232 5.71 38.14 27.40
CA SER A 232 4.70 39.12 27.84
C SER A 232 3.29 38.61 27.52
N GLY A 233 2.27 38.98 28.31
CA GLY A 233 0.86 38.66 28.02
C GLY A 233 0.31 37.41 28.73
N ASP A 234 -1.01 37.29 28.63
CA ASP A 234 -1.82 36.26 29.29
C ASP A 234 -1.78 34.94 28.50
N ILE A 235 -1.55 33.84 29.20
CA ILE A 235 -1.44 32.49 28.67
C ILE A 235 -2.33 31.57 29.49
N ASP A 236 -3.14 30.79 28.78
CA ASP A 236 -4.03 29.80 29.36
C ASP A 236 -3.25 28.64 29.99
N ARG A 237 -3.80 28.08 31.06
CA ARG A 237 -3.15 27.04 31.87
C ARG A 237 -4.06 25.86 32.04
N ASP A 238 -3.46 24.71 31.78
CA ASP A 238 -4.14 23.43 31.81
C ASP A 238 -3.51 22.49 32.81
N VAL A 239 -4.33 21.57 33.30
CA VAL A 239 -3.87 20.44 34.08
C VAL A 239 -4.52 19.17 33.55
N PHE A 240 -3.73 18.10 33.48
CA PHE A 240 -4.23 16.79 33.12
C PHE A 240 -4.65 15.99 34.36
N HIS A 241 -5.82 15.35 34.31
CA HIS A 241 -6.34 14.50 35.36
C HIS A 241 -5.67 13.12 35.37
N GLY A 242 -4.43 13.05 35.85
CA GLY A 242 -3.69 11.80 35.95
C GLY A 242 -2.18 12.00 36.00
N THR A 243 -1.42 10.99 35.58
CA THR A 243 0.05 11.04 35.48
C THR A 243 0.50 11.42 34.06
N THR A 244 1.76 11.81 33.90
CA THR A 244 2.36 12.03 32.56
C THR A 244 2.30 10.76 31.72
N ASP A 245 2.57 9.58 32.29
CA ASP A 245 2.47 8.31 31.57
C ASP A 245 1.05 8.06 31.06
N LEU A 246 0.03 8.36 31.88
CA LEU A 246 -1.37 8.22 31.48
C LEU A 246 -1.73 9.20 30.35
N LEU A 247 -1.26 10.44 30.41
CA LEU A 247 -1.42 11.43 29.34
C LEU A 247 -0.82 10.92 28.03
N LEU A 248 0.45 10.49 28.08
CA LEU A 248 1.20 10.07 26.90
C LEU A 248 0.58 8.83 26.25
N SER A 249 0.21 7.84 27.05
CA SER A 249 -0.38 6.61 26.50
C SER A 249 -1.84 6.81 26.04
N SER A 250 -2.62 7.68 26.66
CA SER A 250 -4.03 7.86 26.29
C SER A 250 -4.21 8.76 25.06
N TYR A 251 -3.37 9.79 24.92
CA TYR A 251 -3.65 10.90 24.00
C TYR A 251 -2.59 11.12 22.92
N ILE A 252 -1.42 10.47 23.00
CA ILE A 252 -0.44 10.55 21.90
C ILE A 252 -0.99 9.80 20.68
N VAL A 253 -0.86 10.46 19.53
CA VAL A 253 -1.13 9.90 18.22
C VAL A 253 -0.14 8.77 17.95
N GLY A 254 -0.63 7.53 17.88
CA GLY A 254 0.25 6.39 17.66
C GLY A 254 -0.38 5.01 17.48
N ASN A 255 -1.72 4.88 17.48
CA ASN A 255 -2.33 3.59 17.13
C ASN A 255 -2.27 3.41 15.60
N THR A 256 -1.87 2.24 15.11
CA THR A 256 -1.96 1.88 13.68
C THR A 256 -3.11 0.89 13.49
N PRO A 257 -4.18 1.24 12.76
CA PRO A 257 -5.28 0.32 12.47
C PRO A 257 -4.82 -0.86 11.61
N PRO A 258 -5.53 -2.00 11.65
CA PRO A 258 -5.34 -3.04 10.63
C PRO A 258 -5.55 -2.47 9.24
N GLN A 259 -4.74 -2.95 8.30
CA GLN A 259 -4.75 -2.49 6.92
C GLN A 259 -5.44 -3.52 6.02
N ASN A 260 -6.10 -3.03 4.97
CA ASN A 260 -6.63 -3.90 3.93
C ASN A 260 -5.51 -4.78 3.37
N THR A 261 -5.80 -6.05 3.16
CA THR A 261 -4.82 -7.04 2.71
C THR A 261 -5.43 -7.91 1.63
N ASN A 262 -4.64 -8.20 0.60
CA ASN A 262 -4.99 -9.18 -0.41
C ASN A 262 -3.95 -10.30 -0.42
N VAL A 263 -4.39 -11.55 -0.36
CA VAL A 263 -3.50 -12.72 -0.43
C VAL A 263 -3.99 -13.73 -1.47
N PRO A 264 -3.10 -14.48 -2.14
CA PRO A 264 -3.51 -15.64 -2.92
C PRO A 264 -4.20 -16.70 -2.05
N VAL A 265 -5.09 -17.50 -2.65
CA VAL A 265 -5.67 -18.66 -1.98
C VAL A 265 -4.57 -19.57 -1.41
N GLY A 266 -4.78 -20.08 -0.21
CA GLY A 266 -3.85 -20.93 0.51
C GLY A 266 -2.64 -20.23 1.13
N SER A 267 -2.46 -18.92 0.91
CA SER A 267 -1.47 -18.13 1.64
C SER A 267 -1.96 -17.75 3.04
N ASN A 268 -1.04 -17.38 3.92
CA ASN A 268 -1.42 -16.81 5.22
C ASN A 268 -1.80 -15.33 5.06
N ALA A 269 -2.91 -14.89 5.66
CA ALA A 269 -3.27 -13.48 5.79
C ALA A 269 -3.08 -13.03 7.25
N THR A 270 -2.38 -11.93 7.49
CA THR A 270 -2.15 -11.41 8.84
C THR A 270 -2.64 -9.97 8.94
N PHE A 271 -3.51 -9.70 9.90
CA PHE A 271 -3.86 -8.35 10.33
C PHE A 271 -3.09 -8.01 11.59
N THR A 272 -2.61 -6.77 11.69
CA THR A 272 -1.93 -6.26 12.87
C THR A 272 -2.57 -4.94 13.30
N VAL A 273 -2.61 -4.71 14.60
CA VAL A 273 -2.99 -3.44 15.19
C VAL A 273 -1.93 -3.04 16.20
N THR A 274 -1.52 -1.78 16.17
CA THR A 274 -0.72 -1.18 17.25
C THR A 274 -1.66 -0.27 18.01
N ALA A 275 -1.72 -0.42 19.32
CA ALA A 275 -2.43 0.50 20.21
C ALA A 275 -1.48 0.96 21.31
N CYS A 276 -1.45 2.27 21.56
CA CYS A 276 -0.54 2.96 22.49
C CYS A 276 -1.17 3.22 23.86
N GLN A 277 -2.32 2.61 24.16
CA GLN A 277 -3.17 2.93 25.31
C GLN A 277 -2.57 2.46 26.66
N PRO A 278 -2.90 3.12 27.79
CA PRO A 278 -2.43 2.71 29.12
C PRO A 278 -3.12 1.46 29.64
N GLY A 279 -2.39 0.71 30.47
CA GLY A 279 -2.85 -0.50 31.14
C GLY A 279 -2.83 -1.75 30.24
N PRO A 280 -3.23 -2.91 30.77
CA PRO A 280 -3.38 -4.12 29.95
C PRO A 280 -4.39 -3.88 28.84
N LEU A 281 -4.00 -4.20 27.61
CA LEU A 281 -4.86 -4.08 26.43
C LEU A 281 -5.56 -5.40 26.16
N TYR A 282 -6.85 -5.31 25.88
CA TYR A 282 -7.69 -6.43 25.49
C TYR A 282 -8.11 -6.22 24.04
N TYR A 283 -7.80 -7.20 23.21
CA TYR A 283 -8.19 -7.20 21.80
C TYR A 283 -9.33 -8.19 21.61
N GLN A 284 -10.24 -7.87 20.69
CA GLN A 284 -11.21 -8.84 20.21
C GLN A 284 -11.43 -8.63 18.72
N TRP A 285 -10.98 -9.58 17.90
CA TRP A 285 -11.24 -9.55 16.47
C TRP A 285 -12.63 -10.07 16.14
N SER A 286 -13.22 -9.53 15.09
CA SER A 286 -14.51 -9.92 14.53
C SER A 286 -14.43 -9.99 13.01
N PHE A 287 -15.11 -10.96 12.41
CA PHE A 287 -15.29 -11.10 10.95
C PHE A 287 -16.78 -10.94 10.62
N ASN A 288 -17.11 -10.06 9.68
CA ASN A 288 -18.52 -9.73 9.38
C ASN A 288 -19.32 -9.36 10.64
N GLN A 289 -18.72 -8.58 11.55
CA GLN A 289 -19.27 -8.18 12.85
C GLN A 289 -19.51 -9.33 13.86
N ALA A 290 -19.23 -10.58 13.48
CA ALA A 290 -19.28 -11.73 14.38
C ALA A 290 -17.92 -11.92 15.06
N VAL A 291 -17.92 -12.11 16.38
CA VAL A 291 -16.73 -12.33 17.19
C VAL A 291 -15.98 -13.58 16.72
N ILE A 292 -14.68 -13.45 16.47
CA ILE A 292 -13.78 -14.58 16.22
C ILE A 292 -13.28 -15.07 17.57
N VAL A 293 -13.72 -16.28 17.95
CA VAL A 293 -13.35 -16.90 19.21
C VAL A 293 -11.82 -16.97 19.35
N ASP A 294 -11.31 -16.62 20.54
CA ASP A 294 -9.89 -16.63 20.93
C ASP A 294 -8.95 -15.70 20.16
N ALA A 295 -9.46 -14.91 19.21
CA ALA A 295 -8.68 -13.88 18.53
C ALA A 295 -8.54 -12.63 19.43
N THR A 296 -7.67 -12.72 20.43
CA THR A 296 -7.50 -11.70 21.49
C THR A 296 -6.12 -11.04 21.52
N ASN A 297 -5.31 -11.24 20.48
CA ASN A 297 -3.99 -10.64 20.36
C ASN A 297 -4.01 -9.36 19.50
N SER A 298 -2.93 -8.58 19.55
CA SER A 298 -2.70 -7.42 18.68
C SER A 298 -2.50 -7.80 17.20
N ASN A 299 -2.44 -9.09 16.88
CA ASN A 299 -2.46 -9.60 15.52
C ASN A 299 -3.44 -10.76 15.38
N PHE A 300 -3.98 -10.94 14.19
CA PHE A 300 -4.83 -12.06 13.82
C PHE A 300 -4.35 -12.65 12.49
N THR A 301 -4.03 -13.93 12.50
CA THR A 301 -3.54 -14.66 11.32
C THR A 301 -4.55 -15.71 10.88
N ILE A 302 -4.90 -15.69 9.60
CA ILE A 302 -5.66 -16.74 8.93
C ILE A 302 -4.65 -17.57 8.16
N SER A 303 -4.41 -18.80 8.62
CA SER A 303 -3.57 -19.75 7.89
C SER A 303 -4.34 -20.35 6.72
N ASN A 304 -3.66 -20.58 5.58
CA ASN A 304 -4.27 -21.20 4.40
C ASN A 304 -5.59 -20.50 3.98
N ALA A 305 -5.55 -19.19 3.79
CA ALA A 305 -6.74 -18.37 3.54
C ALA A 305 -7.54 -18.85 2.31
N GLN A 306 -8.85 -19.01 2.49
CA GLN A 306 -9.79 -19.52 1.49
C GLN A 306 -10.80 -18.44 1.07
N PRO A 307 -11.50 -18.58 -0.07
CA PRO A 307 -12.48 -17.59 -0.52
C PRO A 307 -13.54 -17.22 0.53
N VAL A 308 -13.94 -18.18 1.39
CA VAL A 308 -14.87 -17.97 2.50
C VAL A 308 -14.37 -17.00 3.57
N ASN A 309 -13.05 -16.76 3.65
CA ASN A 309 -12.46 -15.79 4.56
C ASN A 309 -12.52 -14.35 4.02
N THR A 310 -12.96 -14.13 2.78
CA THR A 310 -13.05 -12.79 2.17
C THR A 310 -14.11 -11.95 2.89
N GLY A 311 -13.76 -10.70 3.23
CA GLY A 311 -14.68 -9.76 3.84
C GLY A 311 -14.04 -8.82 4.87
N PRO A 312 -14.86 -8.10 5.64
CA PRO A 312 -14.41 -7.14 6.62
C PRO A 312 -14.03 -7.82 7.94
N TYR A 313 -12.83 -7.50 8.42
CA TYR A 313 -12.31 -7.83 9.73
C TYR A 313 -12.22 -6.55 10.54
N SER A 314 -12.64 -6.62 11.79
CA SER A 314 -12.52 -5.49 12.72
C SER A 314 -11.88 -5.95 14.02
N VAL A 315 -11.27 -5.02 14.72
CA VAL A 315 -10.72 -5.27 16.06
C VAL A 315 -11.22 -4.20 17.00
N ASN A 316 -11.79 -4.64 18.12
CA ASN A 316 -12.03 -3.78 19.27
C ASN A 316 -10.81 -3.85 20.16
N VAL A 317 -10.24 -2.69 20.50
CA VAL A 317 -9.19 -2.57 21.51
C VAL A 317 -9.76 -1.84 22.70
N ALA A 318 -9.67 -2.48 23.85
CA ALA A 318 -10.18 -1.99 25.12
C ALA A 318 -9.10 -2.01 26.20
N ASN A 319 -9.30 -1.18 27.22
CA ASN A 319 -8.61 -1.28 28.50
C ASN A 319 -9.66 -1.26 29.62
N THR A 320 -9.23 -1.12 30.88
CA THR A 320 -10.13 -1.06 32.04
C THR A 320 -11.12 0.12 32.00
N ASN A 321 -10.89 1.11 31.15
CA ASN A 321 -11.70 2.32 31.05
C ASN A 321 -12.73 2.26 29.90
N GLY A 322 -12.74 1.18 29.10
CA GLY A 322 -13.72 0.96 28.04
C GLY A 322 -13.11 0.59 26.69
N ILE A 323 -13.96 0.55 25.66
CA ILE A 323 -13.59 0.32 24.25
C ILE A 323 -13.28 1.69 23.62
N ILE A 324 -12.08 1.86 23.08
CA ILE A 324 -11.61 3.16 22.57
C ILE A 324 -11.32 3.12 21.07
N PHE A 325 -11.03 1.93 20.52
CA PHE A 325 -10.57 1.79 19.15
C PHE A 325 -11.26 0.64 18.44
N THR A 326 -12.00 0.98 17.37
CA THR A 326 -12.61 0.03 16.46
C THR A 326 -12.22 0.39 15.04
N ALA A 327 -11.44 -0.47 14.37
CA ALA A 327 -11.02 -0.23 13.00
C ALA A 327 -11.37 -1.43 12.14
N THR A 328 -11.76 -1.19 10.88
CA THR A 328 -12.13 -2.23 9.92
C THR A 328 -11.10 -2.30 8.80
N ALA A 329 -10.64 -3.52 8.50
CA ALA A 329 -9.78 -3.86 7.39
C ALA A 329 -10.42 -4.97 6.54
N TRP A 330 -10.22 -4.94 5.23
CA TRP A 330 -10.78 -5.92 4.31
C TRP A 330 -9.73 -6.97 3.93
N LEU A 331 -10.12 -8.24 3.97
CA LEU A 331 -9.38 -9.34 3.34
C LEU A 331 -9.95 -9.61 1.95
N GLY A 332 -9.13 -9.49 0.92
CA GLY A 332 -9.36 -10.10 -0.39
C GLY A 332 -8.59 -11.41 -0.51
N VAL A 333 -9.28 -12.55 -0.64
CA VAL A 333 -8.62 -13.82 -1.00
C VAL A 333 -8.68 -14.00 -2.52
N ILE A 334 -7.53 -13.79 -3.15
CA ILE A 334 -7.36 -13.88 -4.59
C ILE A 334 -7.30 -15.36 -4.96
N SER A 335 -8.41 -15.88 -5.49
CA SER A 335 -8.39 -17.19 -6.14
C SER A 335 -7.54 -17.12 -7.42
N PRO A 336 -6.87 -18.21 -7.82
CA PRO A 336 -6.21 -18.28 -9.11
C PRO A 336 -7.23 -17.92 -10.19
N LEU A 337 -6.81 -17.01 -11.06
CA LEU A 337 -7.58 -16.59 -12.23
C LEU A 337 -7.52 -17.73 -13.25
N THR A 338 -8.27 -18.80 -13.05
CA THR A 338 -8.47 -19.79 -14.11
C THR A 338 -9.82 -19.53 -14.75
N ASN A 339 -9.78 -18.80 -15.84
CA ASN A 339 -10.83 -18.78 -16.85
C ASN A 339 -10.53 -20.01 -17.72
N ALA A 340 -11.47 -20.94 -17.80
CA ALA A 340 -11.35 -22.29 -18.38
C ALA A 340 -10.55 -23.34 -17.57
N VAL A 341 -11.11 -24.53 -17.48
CA VAL A 341 -10.47 -25.72 -16.89
C VAL A 341 -9.22 -26.06 -17.69
N GLY A 342 -8.06 -26.10 -17.02
CA GLY A 342 -6.78 -26.50 -17.61
C GLY A 342 -5.89 -25.37 -18.15
N ALA A 343 -6.33 -24.11 -18.17
CA ALA A 343 -5.48 -22.98 -18.56
C ALA A 343 -4.49 -22.60 -17.43
N SER A 344 -3.29 -22.12 -17.80
CA SER A 344 -2.27 -21.65 -16.84
C SER A 344 -2.01 -20.16 -17.01
N LEU A 345 -1.72 -19.45 -15.92
CA LEU A 345 -1.26 -18.06 -16.01
C LEU A 345 0.11 -18.01 -16.70
N ALA A 346 0.25 -17.10 -17.66
CA ALA A 346 1.54 -16.81 -18.27
C ALA A 346 2.54 -16.36 -17.18
N PRO A 347 3.76 -16.92 -17.15
CA PRO A 347 4.76 -16.50 -16.18
C PRO A 347 5.11 -15.00 -16.32
N SER A 348 5.50 -14.39 -15.21
CA SER A 348 5.87 -12.97 -15.18
C SER A 348 7.16 -12.68 -15.96
N ASN A 349 7.34 -11.41 -16.35
CA ASN A 349 8.51 -10.89 -17.07
C ASN A 349 8.73 -11.52 -18.45
N MET A 350 7.64 -11.83 -19.14
CA MET A 350 7.66 -12.15 -20.55
C MET A 350 8.08 -10.91 -21.36
N VAL A 351 8.74 -11.12 -22.49
CA VAL A 351 9.27 -10.09 -23.38
C VAL A 351 8.43 -9.99 -24.64
N SER A 352 8.08 -11.14 -25.22
CA SER A 352 7.27 -11.25 -26.43
C SER A 352 6.47 -12.54 -26.40
N TRP A 353 5.29 -12.51 -27.03
CA TRP A 353 4.44 -13.68 -27.24
C TRP A 353 3.67 -13.56 -28.54
N TRP A 354 3.91 -14.51 -29.46
CA TRP A 354 3.24 -14.62 -30.74
C TRP A 354 2.40 -15.91 -30.78
N PRO A 355 1.07 -15.82 -30.62
CA PRO A 355 0.19 -16.99 -30.69
C PRO A 355 0.18 -17.63 -32.07
N GLY A 356 0.12 -16.84 -33.14
CA GLY A 356 -0.12 -17.38 -34.49
C GLY A 356 -1.60 -17.39 -34.90
N ASP A 357 -2.45 -16.72 -34.12
CA ASP A 357 -3.89 -16.54 -34.35
C ASP A 357 -4.22 -15.65 -35.57
N GLY A 358 -3.76 -16.05 -36.76
CA GLY A 358 -4.04 -15.39 -38.04
C GLY A 358 -3.25 -14.12 -38.32
N ASN A 359 -2.33 -13.73 -37.44
CA ASN A 359 -1.48 -12.56 -37.61
C ASN A 359 -0.15 -12.67 -36.83
N GLY A 360 0.78 -11.75 -37.11
CA GLY A 360 2.10 -11.69 -36.48
C GLY A 360 2.19 -10.84 -35.21
N ASN A 361 1.09 -10.47 -34.56
CA ASN A 361 1.14 -9.52 -33.44
C ASN A 361 1.80 -10.13 -32.20
N ASP A 362 2.68 -9.35 -31.58
CA ASP A 362 3.21 -9.61 -30.24
C ASP A 362 2.16 -9.15 -29.21
N ILE A 363 1.52 -10.11 -28.52
CA ILE A 363 0.45 -9.80 -27.54
C ILE A 363 1.00 -9.45 -26.15
N PHE A 364 2.32 -9.50 -25.97
CA PHE A 364 2.97 -9.14 -24.72
C PHE A 364 3.85 -7.90 -24.83
N GLY A 365 4.74 -7.88 -25.83
CA GLY A 365 5.66 -6.79 -26.11
C GLY A 365 5.20 -5.93 -27.30
N SER A 366 6.18 -5.40 -28.03
CA SER A 366 5.97 -4.58 -29.23
C SER A 366 6.69 -5.14 -30.46
N ASN A 367 7.21 -6.37 -30.37
CA ASN A 367 8.06 -6.97 -31.40
C ASN A 367 7.19 -7.71 -32.43
N ASN A 368 6.24 -7.03 -33.07
CA ASN A 368 5.34 -7.64 -34.05
C ASN A 368 6.15 -8.29 -35.19
N LEU A 369 5.73 -9.48 -35.62
CA LEU A 369 6.28 -10.21 -36.74
C LEU A 369 5.70 -9.70 -38.04
N THR A 370 6.61 -9.44 -38.98
CA THR A 370 6.31 -9.23 -40.39
C THR A 370 6.56 -10.55 -41.13
N PRO A 371 5.55 -11.18 -41.72
CA PRO A 371 5.73 -12.39 -42.51
C PRO A 371 6.37 -12.09 -43.87
N PHE A 372 7.21 -12.98 -44.36
CA PHE A 372 7.87 -12.92 -45.66
C PHE A 372 7.63 -14.19 -46.46
N ASN A 373 7.50 -14.03 -47.78
CA ASN A 373 7.06 -15.09 -48.70
C ASN A 373 5.67 -15.64 -48.28
N SER A 374 5.45 -16.95 -48.37
CA SER A 374 4.14 -17.59 -48.22
C SER A 374 3.85 -18.11 -46.81
N VAL A 375 4.23 -17.38 -45.75
CA VAL A 375 3.77 -17.70 -44.39
C VAL A 375 2.25 -17.67 -44.38
N SER A 376 1.64 -18.74 -43.88
CA SER A 376 0.18 -18.86 -43.75
C SER A 376 -0.18 -19.30 -42.34
N PHE A 377 -1.46 -19.58 -42.09
CA PHE A 377 -1.96 -19.99 -40.79
C PHE A 377 -2.75 -21.29 -40.92
N THR A 378 -2.58 -22.18 -39.96
CA THR A 378 -3.26 -23.49 -39.89
C THR A 378 -3.73 -23.76 -38.47
N SER A 379 -4.39 -24.88 -38.21
CA SER A 379 -4.80 -25.28 -36.86
C SER A 379 -3.57 -25.40 -35.95
N GLY A 380 -3.58 -24.70 -34.82
CA GLY A 380 -2.56 -24.77 -33.78
C GLY A 380 -2.78 -25.90 -32.78
N GLU A 381 -1.87 -26.01 -31.82
CA GLU A 381 -2.12 -26.67 -30.54
C GLU A 381 -3.17 -25.87 -29.75
N GLN A 382 -3.06 -24.54 -29.79
CA GLN A 382 -4.09 -23.60 -29.40
C GLN A 382 -4.47 -22.71 -30.60
N GLY A 383 -5.77 -22.54 -30.86
CA GLY A 383 -6.23 -21.60 -31.88
C GLY A 383 -5.64 -21.87 -33.26
N SER A 384 -4.96 -20.88 -33.84
CA SER A 384 -4.21 -21.03 -35.10
C SER A 384 -2.71 -20.86 -34.89
N ALA A 385 -1.92 -21.55 -35.70
CA ALA A 385 -0.46 -21.49 -35.69
C ALA A 385 0.08 -20.87 -36.98
N PHE A 386 1.29 -20.29 -36.91
CA PHE A 386 2.07 -19.98 -38.11
C PHE A 386 2.39 -21.26 -38.86
N TYR A 387 2.28 -21.25 -40.19
CA TYR A 387 2.73 -22.31 -41.06
C TYR A 387 3.84 -21.80 -41.99
N PHE A 388 4.98 -22.49 -41.95
CA PHE A 388 6.14 -22.27 -42.79
C PHE A 388 6.25 -23.41 -43.82
N ASP A 389 6.40 -23.04 -45.08
CA ASP A 389 6.41 -23.94 -46.24
C ASP A 389 7.80 -24.46 -46.64
N GLY A 390 8.83 -24.22 -45.82
CA GLY A 390 10.22 -24.54 -46.18
C GLY A 390 10.91 -23.49 -47.05
N ASN A 391 10.27 -22.35 -47.30
CA ASN A 391 10.87 -21.19 -47.98
C ASN A 391 10.36 -19.83 -47.43
N SER A 392 9.64 -19.85 -46.33
CA SER A 392 9.02 -18.67 -45.71
C SER A 392 9.54 -18.44 -44.29
N TYR A 393 9.41 -17.21 -43.80
CA TYR A 393 9.92 -16.82 -42.48
C TYR A 393 9.23 -15.54 -41.99
N CYS A 394 9.41 -15.22 -40.72
CA CYS A 394 8.98 -13.96 -40.12
C CYS A 394 10.19 -13.16 -39.61
N SER A 395 10.07 -11.82 -39.56
CA SER A 395 11.06 -10.94 -38.94
C SER A 395 10.41 -9.89 -38.06
N ASN A 396 11.04 -9.54 -36.94
CA ASN A 396 10.63 -8.42 -36.05
C ASN A 396 11.68 -7.31 -35.95
N GLY A 397 12.87 -7.47 -36.53
CA GLY A 397 13.96 -6.50 -36.45
C GLY A 397 14.54 -6.28 -35.04
N ALA A 398 14.13 -7.06 -34.03
CA ALA A 398 14.60 -6.94 -32.67
C ALA A 398 16.04 -7.46 -32.53
N THR A 399 16.83 -6.82 -31.68
CA THR A 399 18.18 -7.27 -31.32
C THR A 399 18.13 -8.49 -30.41
N SER A 400 19.18 -9.31 -30.45
CA SER A 400 19.33 -10.51 -29.62
C SER A 400 19.22 -10.19 -28.12
N LEU A 401 18.59 -11.08 -27.36
CA LEU A 401 18.34 -10.87 -25.93
C LEU A 401 19.48 -11.46 -25.08
N PRO A 402 20.18 -10.68 -24.25
CA PRO A 402 21.25 -11.21 -23.40
C PRO A 402 20.77 -12.26 -22.40
N VAL A 403 21.67 -13.14 -21.96
CA VAL A 403 21.39 -14.09 -20.87
C VAL A 403 21.13 -13.36 -19.53
N PRO A 404 20.24 -13.89 -18.66
CA PRO A 404 19.45 -15.10 -18.85
C PRO A 404 18.20 -14.88 -19.71
N TRP A 405 17.77 -15.92 -20.42
CA TRP A 405 16.55 -15.89 -21.22
C TRP A 405 15.89 -17.26 -21.27
N THR A 406 14.60 -17.28 -21.60
CA THR A 406 13.87 -18.50 -21.96
C THR A 406 13.10 -18.28 -23.24
N ALA A 407 13.12 -19.25 -24.15
CA ALA A 407 12.29 -19.29 -25.35
C ALA A 407 11.48 -20.59 -25.33
N CYS A 408 10.14 -20.52 -25.37
CA CYS A 408 9.28 -21.70 -25.43
C CYS A 408 8.22 -21.56 -26.53
N MET A 409 7.86 -22.69 -27.15
CA MET A 409 6.92 -22.74 -28.26
C MET A 409 6.38 -24.15 -28.45
N TRP A 410 5.21 -24.26 -29.05
CA TRP A 410 4.72 -25.49 -29.65
C TRP A 410 5.19 -25.58 -31.09
N VAL A 411 5.68 -26.77 -31.49
CA VAL A 411 6.16 -27.02 -32.85
C VAL A 411 5.52 -28.29 -33.40
N ASN A 412 4.99 -28.21 -34.62
CA ASN A 412 4.58 -29.37 -35.40
C ASN A 412 5.50 -29.47 -36.62
N ARG A 413 6.51 -30.33 -36.50
CA ARG A 413 7.60 -30.38 -37.47
C ARG A 413 7.19 -31.11 -38.76
N GLN A 414 7.66 -30.61 -39.90
CA GLN A 414 7.80 -31.39 -41.14
C GLN A 414 9.27 -31.44 -41.54
N ASP A 415 9.64 -32.33 -42.46
CA ASP A 415 11.03 -32.41 -42.93
C ASP A 415 11.44 -31.16 -43.69
N ALA A 416 12.48 -30.48 -43.17
CA ALA A 416 13.05 -29.34 -43.86
C ALA A 416 13.50 -29.75 -45.27
N PRO A 417 13.23 -28.91 -46.28
CA PRO A 417 13.55 -29.20 -47.67
C PRO A 417 15.06 -29.25 -47.94
N LYS A 418 15.89 -28.84 -46.99
CA LYS A 418 17.35 -28.80 -47.06
C LYS A 418 17.99 -29.46 -45.82
N ALA A 419 19.29 -29.23 -45.66
CA ALA A 419 20.12 -29.91 -44.66
C ALA A 419 19.84 -29.52 -43.19
N GLY A 420 19.01 -28.50 -42.93
CA GLY A 420 18.61 -28.08 -41.59
C GLY A 420 17.42 -27.10 -41.61
N ALA A 421 16.92 -26.78 -40.42
CA ALA A 421 15.85 -25.82 -40.18
C ALA A 421 16.09 -25.04 -38.88
N ALA A 422 15.90 -23.73 -38.91
CA ALA A 422 15.98 -22.84 -37.77
C ALA A 422 14.59 -22.55 -37.20
N LEU A 423 14.46 -22.60 -35.87
CA LEU A 423 13.33 -22.01 -35.16
C LEU A 423 13.48 -20.49 -35.12
N THR A 424 14.68 -20.02 -34.77
CA THR A 424 15.00 -18.59 -34.77
C THR A 424 16.49 -18.33 -34.97
N GLY A 425 16.82 -17.16 -35.54
CA GLY A 425 18.17 -16.73 -35.89
C GLY A 425 18.37 -15.21 -35.86
N ASP A 426 19.62 -14.76 -35.83
CA ASP A 426 19.99 -13.33 -35.89
C ASP A 426 21.16 -13.02 -36.83
N GLY A 427 21.74 -14.05 -37.46
CA GLY A 427 22.93 -13.91 -38.31
C GLY A 427 24.24 -14.39 -37.67
N LEU A 428 24.25 -14.58 -36.34
CA LEU A 428 25.39 -15.08 -35.58
C LEU A 428 25.08 -16.45 -34.97
N PHE A 429 23.90 -16.58 -34.38
CA PHE A 429 23.40 -17.81 -33.78
C PHE A 429 22.05 -18.21 -34.36
N GLU A 430 21.78 -19.51 -34.31
CA GLU A 430 20.48 -20.09 -34.59
C GLU A 430 20.13 -21.12 -33.53
N ILE A 431 18.87 -21.10 -33.08
CA ILE A 431 18.27 -22.25 -32.42
C ILE A 431 17.67 -23.12 -33.53
N LYS A 432 18.13 -24.37 -33.64
CA LYS A 432 17.78 -25.30 -34.72
C LYS A 432 16.64 -26.20 -34.30
N LEU A 433 15.63 -26.31 -35.16
CA LEU A 433 14.68 -27.42 -35.12
C LEU A 433 15.32 -28.68 -35.69
N GLU A 434 16.14 -28.51 -36.73
CA GLU A 434 16.88 -29.58 -37.40
C GLU A 434 18.30 -29.13 -37.68
N GLN A 435 19.25 -29.85 -37.09
CA GLN A 435 20.67 -29.55 -37.19
C GLN A 435 21.22 -29.90 -38.58
N TYR A 436 22.22 -29.12 -39.01
CA TYR A 436 22.95 -29.26 -40.27
C TYR A 436 23.39 -30.71 -40.52
N ASN A 437 23.58 -31.04 -41.80
CA ASN A 437 23.90 -32.38 -42.32
C ASN A 437 22.75 -33.41 -42.20
N GLY A 438 21.49 -32.95 -42.16
CA GLY A 438 20.30 -33.80 -42.28
C GLY A 438 20.05 -34.69 -41.06
N THR A 439 20.63 -34.35 -39.90
CA THR A 439 20.52 -35.17 -38.68
C THR A 439 19.16 -35.04 -37.99
N ARG A 440 18.40 -33.99 -38.32
CA ARG A 440 17.05 -33.70 -37.79
C ARG A 440 17.01 -33.51 -36.26
N ASP A 441 18.17 -33.36 -35.64
CA ASP A 441 18.31 -33.11 -34.20
C ASP A 441 18.07 -31.63 -33.87
N VAL A 442 17.46 -31.36 -32.73
CA VAL A 442 17.45 -30.02 -32.13
C VAL A 442 18.87 -29.63 -31.72
N GLY A 443 19.25 -28.37 -31.92
CA GLY A 443 20.61 -27.91 -31.66
C GLY A 443 20.78 -26.40 -31.70
N VAL A 444 22.03 -25.94 -31.66
CA VAL A 444 22.40 -24.53 -31.80
C VAL A 444 23.52 -24.40 -32.82
N THR A 445 23.31 -23.63 -33.87
CA THR A 445 24.38 -23.31 -34.83
C THR A 445 24.98 -21.96 -34.47
N GLN A 446 26.31 -21.92 -34.35
CA GLN A 446 27.09 -20.70 -34.30
C GLN A 446 27.80 -20.54 -35.64
N PHE A 447 27.37 -19.57 -36.43
CA PHE A 447 27.82 -19.44 -37.81
C PHE A 447 29.35 -19.29 -37.92
N GLY A 448 29.95 -20.10 -38.78
CA GLY A 448 31.39 -20.12 -39.01
C GLY A 448 32.21 -20.73 -37.87
N VAL A 449 31.56 -21.24 -36.81
CA VAL A 449 32.24 -21.81 -35.65
C VAL A 449 31.88 -23.28 -35.46
N ALA A 450 30.62 -23.60 -35.15
CA ALA A 450 30.21 -24.95 -34.82
C ALA A 450 28.69 -25.17 -34.91
N ASP A 451 28.31 -26.41 -35.23
CA ASP A 451 26.96 -26.94 -35.07
C ASP A 451 26.89 -27.73 -33.75
N ASN A 452 26.40 -27.08 -32.70
CA ASN A 452 26.36 -27.65 -31.36
C ASN A 452 25.11 -28.51 -31.20
N LYS A 453 25.31 -29.76 -30.76
CA LYS A 453 24.25 -30.72 -30.49
C LYS A 453 24.04 -30.89 -29.00
N PHE A 454 22.79 -31.05 -28.61
CA PHE A 454 22.44 -31.55 -27.27
C PHE A 454 22.87 -33.00 -27.12
N THR A 455 23.29 -33.39 -25.91
CA THR A 455 23.65 -34.78 -25.58
C THR A 455 22.92 -35.19 -24.31
N PRO A 456 22.05 -36.21 -24.35
CA PRO A 456 21.65 -36.98 -25.53
C PRO A 456 20.94 -36.11 -26.59
N VAL A 457 21.11 -36.47 -27.88
CA VAL A 457 20.42 -35.78 -28.99
C VAL A 457 18.91 -36.03 -28.91
N TYR A 458 18.13 -35.11 -29.49
CA TYR A 458 16.69 -35.23 -29.58
C TYR A 458 16.20 -34.73 -30.95
N SER A 459 15.44 -35.54 -31.66
CA SER A 459 14.80 -35.18 -32.93
C SER A 459 13.29 -35.05 -32.71
N VAL A 460 12.72 -33.91 -33.07
CA VAL A 460 11.27 -33.68 -32.93
C VAL A 460 10.53 -34.57 -33.94
N PRO A 461 9.54 -35.37 -33.51
CA PRO A 461 8.72 -36.18 -34.41
C PRO A 461 7.98 -35.32 -35.43
N THR A 462 7.82 -35.82 -36.66
CA THR A 462 7.04 -35.11 -37.67
C THR A 462 5.55 -35.22 -37.40
N ASN A 463 4.78 -34.22 -37.84
CA ASN A 463 3.32 -34.18 -37.78
C ASN A 463 2.72 -34.36 -36.36
N THR A 464 3.50 -34.05 -35.33
CA THR A 464 3.11 -34.16 -33.92
C THR A 464 3.48 -32.89 -33.19
N TRP A 465 2.51 -32.26 -32.50
CA TRP A 465 2.79 -31.12 -31.63
C TRP A 465 3.73 -31.53 -30.50
N THR A 466 4.84 -30.82 -30.40
CA THR A 466 5.86 -31.00 -29.36
C THR A 466 6.17 -29.64 -28.75
N HIS A 467 6.09 -29.53 -27.43
CA HIS A 467 6.49 -28.32 -26.74
C HIS A 467 8.00 -28.33 -26.52
N LEU A 468 8.68 -27.29 -27.00
CA LEU A 468 10.10 -27.07 -26.76
C LEU A 468 10.28 -25.88 -25.84
N ALA A 469 11.24 -25.96 -24.92
CA ALA A 469 11.72 -24.78 -24.22
C ALA A 469 13.26 -24.78 -24.13
N PHE A 470 13.85 -23.63 -24.41
CA PHE A 470 15.29 -23.39 -24.32
C PHE A 470 15.54 -22.38 -23.21
N VAL A 471 16.39 -22.73 -22.25
CA VAL A 471 16.75 -21.87 -21.11
C VAL A 471 18.23 -21.55 -21.18
N GLY A 472 18.54 -20.30 -21.55
CA GLY A 472 19.91 -19.79 -21.62
C GLY A 472 20.33 -19.12 -20.31
N THR A 473 21.46 -19.54 -19.77
CA THR A 473 22.10 -18.96 -18.58
C THR A 473 23.49 -18.44 -18.94
N SER A 474 24.18 -17.82 -17.97
CA SER A 474 25.57 -17.37 -18.17
C SER A 474 26.54 -18.51 -18.50
N THR A 475 26.19 -19.78 -18.24
CA THR A 475 27.10 -20.92 -18.38
C THR A 475 26.64 -21.97 -19.39
N ASN A 476 25.33 -22.11 -19.61
CA ASN A 476 24.78 -23.20 -20.41
C ASN A 476 23.42 -22.85 -21.02
N THR A 477 22.98 -23.68 -21.96
CA THR A 477 21.64 -23.65 -22.55
C THR A 477 20.99 -25.01 -22.35
N SER A 478 19.84 -25.05 -21.69
CA SER A 478 19.10 -26.30 -21.44
C SER A 478 17.92 -26.43 -22.40
N LEU A 479 17.71 -27.64 -22.91
CA LEU A 479 16.57 -28.03 -23.73
C LEU A 479 15.58 -28.82 -22.87
N TYR A 480 14.33 -28.37 -22.84
CA TYR A 480 13.20 -29.08 -22.29
C TYR A 480 12.27 -29.50 -23.43
N VAL A 481 11.73 -30.71 -23.32
CA VAL A 481 10.78 -31.29 -24.27
C VAL A 481 9.56 -31.70 -23.47
N ASN A 482 8.37 -31.25 -23.89
CA ASN A 482 7.09 -31.58 -23.25
C ASN A 482 7.13 -31.40 -21.72
N GLY A 483 7.68 -30.26 -21.28
CA GLY A 483 7.76 -29.90 -19.85
C GLY A 483 8.95 -30.49 -19.09
N VAL A 484 9.70 -31.43 -19.66
CA VAL A 484 10.76 -32.18 -18.96
C VAL A 484 12.14 -31.84 -19.52
N LEU A 485 13.14 -31.71 -18.64
CA LEU A 485 14.53 -31.48 -19.05
C LEU A 485 15.04 -32.66 -19.89
N GLN A 486 15.42 -32.39 -21.13
CA GLN A 486 15.96 -33.38 -22.07
C GLN A 486 17.49 -33.41 -22.03
N SER A 487 18.14 -32.24 -22.11
CA SER A 487 19.60 -32.13 -22.13
C SER A 487 20.05 -30.71 -21.80
N THR A 488 21.27 -30.57 -21.30
CA THR A 488 21.96 -29.29 -21.14
C THR A 488 23.22 -29.26 -22.01
N LEU A 489 23.35 -28.20 -22.81
CA LEU A 489 24.51 -27.87 -23.62
C LEU A 489 25.37 -26.82 -22.89
N ALA A 490 26.67 -27.08 -22.73
CA ALA A 490 27.63 -26.14 -22.13
C ALA A 490 28.00 -24.99 -23.08
N LEU A 491 27.00 -24.24 -23.54
CA LEU A 491 27.12 -23.08 -24.41
C LEU A 491 26.22 -21.95 -23.90
N SER A 492 26.78 -20.75 -23.79
CA SER A 492 26.08 -19.52 -23.40
C SER A 492 26.13 -18.53 -24.56
N PHE A 493 24.98 -17.96 -24.91
CA PHE A 493 24.83 -17.00 -26.00
C PHE A 493 23.57 -16.14 -25.78
N SER A 494 23.53 -14.94 -26.37
CA SER A 494 22.30 -14.14 -26.41
C SER A 494 21.27 -14.82 -27.31
N LEU A 495 19.99 -14.86 -26.91
CA LEU A 495 18.93 -15.47 -27.69
C LEU A 495 18.79 -14.76 -29.05
N PRO A 496 19.07 -15.45 -30.17
CA PRO A 496 18.74 -14.92 -31.48
C PRO A 496 17.22 -14.88 -31.61
N ARG A 497 16.66 -13.73 -31.98
CA ARG A 497 15.19 -13.55 -32.05
C ARG A 497 14.71 -12.68 -33.21
N THR A 498 15.61 -12.32 -34.12
CA THR A 498 15.31 -11.38 -35.21
C THR A 498 14.48 -12.05 -36.30
N TYR A 499 14.88 -13.27 -36.68
CA TYR A 499 14.24 -14.08 -37.72
C TYR A 499 13.63 -15.32 -37.09
N ILE A 500 12.42 -15.69 -37.51
CA ILE A 500 11.67 -16.85 -37.01
C ILE A 500 11.32 -17.74 -38.21
N GLY A 501 11.59 -19.03 -38.09
CA GLY A 501 11.41 -20.01 -39.17
C GLY A 501 12.51 -20.02 -40.24
N ALA A 502 13.56 -19.21 -40.09
CA ALA A 502 14.71 -19.23 -40.99
C ALA A 502 15.99 -18.72 -40.32
N GLY A 503 17.10 -19.15 -40.91
CA GLY A 503 18.45 -18.71 -40.68
C GLY A 503 18.88 -17.57 -41.59
N TYR A 504 19.92 -16.83 -41.19
CA TYR A 504 20.48 -15.75 -42.01
C TYR A 504 22.00 -15.80 -42.02
N VAL A 505 22.63 -15.78 -43.19
CA VAL A 505 24.10 -15.74 -43.31
C VAL A 505 24.50 -14.35 -43.76
N ALA A 506 24.88 -13.50 -42.80
CA ALA A 506 25.17 -12.09 -43.03
C ALA A 506 26.29 -11.87 -44.07
N SER A 507 27.33 -12.70 -44.07
CA SER A 507 28.45 -12.60 -45.03
C SER A 507 28.04 -12.84 -46.48
N ARG A 508 26.90 -13.48 -46.72
CA ARG A 508 26.37 -13.81 -48.05
C ARG A 508 25.10 -13.03 -48.38
N GLY A 509 24.47 -12.39 -47.40
CA GLY A 509 23.20 -11.70 -47.55
C GLY A 509 22.04 -12.64 -47.95
N VAL A 510 22.07 -13.90 -47.50
CA VAL A 510 21.08 -14.92 -47.87
C VAL A 510 20.44 -15.56 -46.65
N PHE A 511 19.14 -15.86 -46.78
CA PHE A 511 18.42 -16.71 -45.84
C PHE A 511 18.69 -18.19 -46.14
N VAL A 512 18.81 -18.97 -45.08
CA VAL A 512 19.11 -20.41 -45.09
C VAL A 512 18.21 -21.13 -44.10
N ASP A 513 18.25 -22.47 -44.10
CA ASP A 513 17.65 -23.30 -43.04
C ASP A 513 16.19 -22.94 -42.73
N PHE A 514 15.41 -22.78 -43.80
CA PHE A 514 13.98 -22.54 -43.72
C PHE A 514 13.27 -23.75 -43.12
N MET A 515 12.45 -23.47 -42.10
CA MET A 515 11.58 -24.44 -41.46
C MET A 515 10.44 -24.85 -42.38
N ALA A 516 10.12 -26.15 -42.40
CA ALA A 516 8.85 -26.66 -42.87
C ALA A 516 8.04 -27.17 -41.67
N GLY A 517 6.80 -26.70 -41.52
CA GLY A 517 5.92 -27.07 -40.41
C GLY A 517 5.29 -25.86 -39.72
N SER A 518 4.75 -26.08 -38.53
CA SER A 518 4.00 -25.08 -37.79
C SER A 518 4.64 -24.71 -36.45
N LEU A 519 4.45 -23.45 -36.08
CA LEU A 519 4.90 -22.90 -34.81
C LEU A 519 3.74 -22.13 -34.17
N ASP A 520 3.49 -22.44 -32.91
CA ASP A 520 2.37 -21.93 -32.13
C ASP A 520 2.86 -21.46 -30.76
N GLU A 521 2.19 -20.46 -30.19
CA GLU A 521 2.45 -19.97 -28.83
C GLU A 521 3.94 -19.65 -28.56
N PHE A 522 4.60 -18.91 -29.47
CA PHE A 522 6.01 -18.58 -29.28
C PHE A 522 6.20 -17.49 -28.25
N MET A 523 6.83 -17.83 -27.13
CA MET A 523 7.10 -16.93 -26.02
C MET A 523 8.59 -16.76 -25.76
N ILE A 524 8.96 -15.53 -25.38
CA ILE A 524 10.31 -15.17 -24.93
C ILE A 524 10.24 -14.51 -23.56
N PHE A 525 11.16 -14.86 -22.66
CA PHE A 525 11.34 -14.28 -21.33
C PHE A 525 12.76 -13.76 -21.16
N ASN A 526 12.95 -12.67 -20.41
CA ASN A 526 14.28 -12.13 -20.04
C ASN A 526 14.82 -12.73 -18.73
N ARG A 527 14.43 -13.98 -18.45
CA ARG A 527 14.88 -14.75 -17.30
C ARG A 527 14.91 -16.24 -17.63
N ALA A 528 15.64 -16.99 -16.83
CA ALA A 528 15.55 -18.44 -16.83
C ALA A 528 14.26 -18.86 -16.09
N LEU A 529 13.35 -19.55 -16.78
CA LEU A 529 12.22 -20.22 -16.14
C LEU A 529 12.72 -21.49 -15.43
N ASP A 530 12.11 -21.83 -14.30
CA ASP A 530 12.38 -23.10 -13.64
C ASP A 530 11.60 -24.28 -14.26
N ALA A 531 11.93 -25.50 -13.85
CA ALA A 531 11.29 -26.71 -14.38
C ALA A 531 9.78 -26.78 -14.10
N ALA A 532 9.30 -26.22 -12.99
CA ALA A 532 7.89 -26.24 -12.64
C ALA A 532 7.10 -25.25 -13.51
N GLU A 533 7.66 -24.07 -13.77
CA GLU A 533 7.10 -23.09 -14.70
C GLU A 533 7.02 -23.65 -16.12
N ILE A 534 8.09 -24.29 -16.62
CA ILE A 534 8.13 -24.88 -17.97
C ILE A 534 7.11 -26.03 -18.08
N ASN A 535 7.02 -26.88 -17.06
CA ASN A 535 6.02 -27.96 -17.03
C ASN A 535 4.59 -27.40 -16.97
N SER A 536 4.37 -26.29 -16.27
CA SER A 536 3.05 -25.63 -16.23
C SER A 536 2.63 -25.06 -17.58
N ILE A 537 3.58 -24.50 -18.35
CA ILE A 537 3.33 -24.05 -19.73
C ILE A 537 2.94 -25.25 -20.62
N TYR A 538 3.68 -26.35 -20.54
CA TYR A 538 3.37 -27.55 -21.30
C TYR A 538 1.99 -28.13 -20.94
N LEU A 539 1.69 -28.27 -19.65
CA LEU A 539 0.42 -28.82 -19.17
C LEU A 539 -0.79 -27.94 -19.51
N ALA A 540 -0.57 -26.65 -19.80
CA ALA A 540 -1.63 -25.79 -20.31
C ALA A 540 -2.18 -26.30 -21.67
N GLY A 541 -1.33 -26.94 -22.49
CA GLY A 541 -1.73 -27.59 -23.75
C GLY A 541 -2.63 -26.70 -24.62
N SER A 542 -3.67 -27.31 -25.19
CA SER A 542 -4.70 -26.61 -25.96
C SER A 542 -5.56 -25.61 -25.15
N SER A 543 -5.59 -25.73 -23.81
CA SER A 543 -6.23 -24.73 -22.95
C SER A 543 -5.40 -23.44 -22.90
N GLY A 544 -4.09 -23.56 -23.14
CA GLY A 544 -3.11 -22.49 -23.33
C GLY A 544 -2.92 -21.57 -22.15
N LEU A 545 -2.11 -20.53 -22.39
CA LEU A 545 -1.78 -19.55 -21.36
C LEU A 545 -2.76 -18.39 -21.35
N VAL A 546 -2.98 -17.82 -20.17
CA VAL A 546 -3.80 -16.62 -19.99
C VAL A 546 -2.99 -15.50 -19.36
N ARG A 547 -3.23 -14.26 -19.82
CA ARG A 547 -2.71 -13.05 -19.19
C ARG A 547 -3.81 -12.41 -18.36
N ALA A 548 -3.63 -12.37 -17.05
CA ALA A 548 -4.50 -11.61 -16.17
C ALA A 548 -4.50 -10.11 -16.53
N PRO A 549 -5.66 -9.45 -16.64
CA PRO A 549 -5.70 -7.99 -16.69
C PRO A 549 -5.18 -7.40 -15.38
N VAL A 550 -4.46 -6.29 -15.48
CA VAL A 550 -3.86 -5.59 -14.35
C VAL A 550 -4.27 -4.13 -14.38
N PHE A 551 -4.80 -3.62 -13.27
CA PHE A 551 -5.03 -2.19 -13.10
C PHE A 551 -3.69 -1.44 -13.08
N THR A 552 -3.54 -0.43 -13.92
CA THR A 552 -2.33 0.41 -14.03
C THR A 552 -2.48 1.75 -13.32
N GLY A 553 -3.71 2.10 -12.93
CA GLY A 553 -3.97 3.28 -12.14
C GLY A 553 -5.46 3.49 -11.93
N MET A 554 -5.82 4.22 -10.88
CA MET A 554 -7.19 4.54 -10.55
C MET A 554 -7.24 6.00 -10.11
N LYS A 555 -8.27 6.75 -10.54
CA LYS A 555 -8.44 8.15 -10.13
C LYS A 555 -9.89 8.61 -10.19
N LEU A 556 -10.20 9.63 -9.39
CA LEU A 556 -11.43 10.40 -9.58
C LEU A 556 -11.41 11.07 -10.95
N ALA A 557 -12.49 10.93 -11.69
CA ALA A 557 -12.68 11.53 -13.02
C ALA A 557 -13.65 12.72 -13.00
N GLY A 558 -14.42 12.88 -11.92
CA GLY A 558 -15.41 13.93 -11.69
C GLY A 558 -16.32 13.57 -10.50
N PRO A 559 -17.29 14.42 -10.13
CA PRO A 559 -18.27 14.09 -9.11
C PRO A 559 -19.01 12.78 -9.45
N GLY A 560 -18.93 11.79 -8.57
CA GLY A 560 -19.54 10.46 -8.77
C GLY A 560 -18.92 9.60 -9.88
N GLN A 561 -17.75 9.99 -10.40
CA GLN A 561 -17.08 9.29 -11.50
C GLN A 561 -15.70 8.80 -11.10
N PHE A 562 -15.45 7.51 -11.30
CA PHE A 562 -14.17 6.87 -10.98
C PHE A 562 -13.59 6.18 -12.21
N ARG A 563 -12.38 6.58 -12.61
CA ARG A 563 -11.70 6.00 -13.77
C ARG A 563 -10.69 4.94 -13.34
N LEU A 564 -10.79 3.78 -13.97
CA LEU A 564 -9.91 2.63 -13.88
C LEU A 564 -9.07 2.56 -15.15
N ASN A 565 -7.75 2.63 -15.05
CA ASN A 565 -6.84 2.33 -16.15
C ASN A 565 -6.30 0.91 -15.95
N PHE A 566 -6.17 0.16 -17.04
CA PHE A 566 -5.69 -1.21 -16.98
C PHE A 566 -4.95 -1.61 -18.25
N LYS A 567 -4.16 -2.68 -18.13
CA LYS A 567 -3.47 -3.36 -19.22
C LYS A 567 -3.78 -4.85 -19.17
N GLY A 568 -3.74 -5.52 -20.32
CA GLY A 568 -3.99 -6.94 -20.42
C GLY A 568 -3.66 -7.45 -21.82
N GLN A 569 -4.09 -8.66 -22.17
CA GLN A 569 -3.94 -9.21 -23.52
C GLN A 569 -4.56 -8.31 -24.59
N THR A 570 -3.78 -8.03 -25.64
CA THR A 570 -4.18 -7.30 -26.83
C THR A 570 -5.21 -8.11 -27.64
N GLY A 571 -6.23 -7.44 -28.18
CA GLY A 571 -7.28 -8.05 -29.01
C GLY A 571 -8.38 -8.76 -28.23
N LYS A 572 -8.33 -8.79 -26.89
CA LYS A 572 -9.34 -9.43 -26.04
C LYS A 572 -10.34 -8.41 -25.47
N ASN A 573 -11.52 -8.89 -25.11
CA ASN A 573 -12.53 -8.11 -24.39
C ASN A 573 -12.44 -8.40 -22.89
N TYR A 574 -12.76 -7.42 -22.06
CA TYR A 574 -12.81 -7.54 -20.61
C TYR A 574 -14.21 -7.29 -20.08
N THR A 575 -14.53 -7.94 -18.97
CA THR A 575 -15.68 -7.59 -18.14
C THR A 575 -15.20 -6.87 -16.89
N VAL A 576 -15.76 -5.69 -16.62
CA VAL A 576 -15.48 -4.90 -15.42
C VAL A 576 -16.59 -5.17 -14.40
N TYR A 577 -16.21 -5.44 -13.15
CA TYR A 577 -17.13 -5.66 -12.06
C TYR A 577 -16.87 -4.68 -10.91
N SER A 578 -17.90 -4.40 -10.13
CA SER A 578 -17.79 -3.74 -8.84
C SER A 578 -18.42 -4.57 -7.72
N SER A 579 -18.00 -4.27 -6.50
CA SER A 579 -18.57 -4.82 -5.28
C SER A 579 -18.43 -3.81 -4.15
N THR A 580 -19.36 -3.79 -3.21
CA THR A 580 -19.23 -3.01 -1.95
C THR A 580 -18.71 -3.86 -0.80
N ASN A 581 -18.55 -5.18 -1.00
CA ASN A 581 -18.24 -6.11 0.09
C ASN A 581 -17.34 -7.29 -0.31
N LEU A 582 -16.73 -7.27 -1.50
CA LEU A 582 -15.90 -8.33 -2.10
C LEU A 582 -16.60 -9.69 -2.33
N ILE A 583 -17.85 -9.86 -1.92
CA ILE A 583 -18.62 -11.10 -2.02
C ILE A 583 -19.61 -11.00 -3.19
N ALA A 584 -20.43 -9.96 -3.20
CA ALA A 584 -21.43 -9.71 -4.23
C ALA A 584 -20.82 -8.82 -5.33
N TRP A 585 -20.63 -9.40 -6.51
CA TRP A 585 -20.06 -8.69 -7.67
C TRP A 585 -21.15 -8.39 -8.69
N ALA A 586 -21.26 -7.12 -9.08
CA ALA A 586 -22.12 -6.66 -10.17
C ALA A 586 -21.27 -6.34 -11.40
N THR A 587 -21.77 -6.68 -12.59
CA THR A 587 -21.12 -6.28 -13.85
C THR A 587 -21.35 -4.79 -14.09
N LEU A 588 -20.28 -4.02 -14.24
CA LEU A 588 -20.32 -2.61 -14.62
C LEU A 588 -20.32 -2.39 -16.13
N GLY A 589 -19.65 -3.26 -16.89
CA GLY A 589 -19.61 -3.14 -18.34
C GLY A 589 -18.53 -3.99 -19.01
N PHE A 590 -18.42 -3.81 -20.32
CA PHE A 590 -17.47 -4.53 -21.18
C PHE A 590 -16.52 -3.55 -21.87
N VAL A 591 -15.25 -3.92 -22.00
CA VAL A 591 -14.22 -3.10 -22.66
C VAL A 591 -13.43 -3.92 -23.65
N SER A 592 -13.42 -3.51 -24.92
CA SER A 592 -12.51 -4.07 -25.93
C SER A 592 -11.10 -3.55 -25.74
N ASN A 593 -10.07 -4.39 -25.85
CA ASN A 593 -8.68 -3.96 -25.70
C ASN A 593 -7.83 -4.23 -26.94
N PRO A 594 -8.05 -3.48 -28.03
CA PRO A 594 -7.32 -3.69 -29.28
C PRO A 594 -5.83 -3.36 -29.17
N ALA A 595 -5.39 -2.61 -28.16
CA ALA A 595 -4.03 -2.07 -28.04
C ALA A 595 -3.28 -2.53 -26.78
N GLY A 596 -3.79 -3.52 -26.03
CA GLY A 596 -3.12 -4.03 -24.82
C GLY A 596 -3.27 -3.13 -23.57
N THR A 597 -3.72 -1.89 -23.73
CA THR A 597 -4.04 -0.95 -22.65
C THR A 597 -5.37 -0.27 -22.90
N ASN A 598 -6.16 -0.06 -21.84
CA ASN A 598 -7.43 0.66 -21.92
C ASN A 598 -7.83 1.28 -20.57
N SER A 599 -8.98 1.95 -20.53
CA SER A 599 -9.59 2.50 -19.33
C SER A 599 -11.10 2.29 -19.33
N PHE A 600 -11.70 2.28 -18.14
CA PHE A 600 -13.14 2.24 -17.90
C PHE A 600 -13.50 3.32 -16.89
N THR A 601 -14.61 4.03 -17.10
CA THR A 601 -15.15 4.98 -16.11
C THR A 601 -16.42 4.40 -15.51
N ASP A 602 -16.42 4.20 -14.19
CA ASP A 602 -17.66 4.00 -13.43
C ASP A 602 -18.32 5.36 -13.20
N PHE A 603 -19.52 5.54 -13.74
CA PHE A 603 -20.31 6.77 -13.63
C PHE A 603 -21.27 6.78 -12.43
N ALA A 604 -21.35 5.67 -11.70
CA ALA A 604 -22.21 5.51 -10.53
C ALA A 604 -21.38 5.28 -9.26
N ALA A 605 -20.12 5.73 -9.25
CA ALA A 605 -19.27 5.63 -8.09
C ALA A 605 -19.87 6.48 -6.95
N THR A 606 -20.17 5.85 -5.82
CA THR A 606 -20.71 6.54 -4.64
C THR A 606 -19.58 6.91 -3.68
N ASN A 607 -19.88 7.69 -2.64
CA ASN A 607 -18.93 7.96 -1.55
C ASN A 607 -18.68 6.74 -0.65
N ALA A 608 -19.37 5.61 -0.89
CA ALA A 608 -19.12 4.37 -0.18
C ALA A 608 -17.91 3.62 -0.77
N GLN A 609 -17.23 2.85 0.09
CA GLN A 609 -16.10 2.03 -0.34
C GLN A 609 -16.53 1.02 -1.41
N THR A 610 -15.87 1.05 -2.57
CA THR A 610 -16.16 0.21 -3.74
C THR A 610 -14.90 -0.52 -4.19
N PHE A 611 -15.03 -1.82 -4.44
CA PHE A 611 -14.00 -2.72 -4.96
C PHE A 611 -14.23 -2.97 -6.44
N TYR A 612 -13.15 -3.11 -7.22
CA TYR A 612 -13.22 -3.36 -8.66
C TYR A 612 -12.46 -4.62 -9.05
N ARG A 613 -12.99 -5.33 -10.04
CA ARG A 613 -12.36 -6.52 -10.63
C ARG A 613 -12.48 -6.47 -12.15
N LEU A 614 -11.46 -6.95 -12.84
CA LEU A 614 -11.48 -7.21 -14.27
C LEU A 614 -11.41 -8.73 -14.49
N SER A 615 -12.22 -9.25 -15.41
CA SER A 615 -12.01 -10.58 -15.98
C SER A 615 -11.80 -10.48 -17.48
N GLN A 616 -11.02 -11.43 -17.99
CA GLN A 616 -10.94 -11.73 -19.41
C GLN A 616 -11.65 -13.08 -19.60
N PRO A 617 -12.44 -13.28 -20.67
CA PRO A 617 -12.99 -14.59 -21.00
C PRO A 617 -11.89 -15.63 -21.21
#